data_AF-A0A950CIZ3-F1
#
_entry.id   AF-A0A950CIZ3-F1
#
_cell.length_a   1.000
_cell.length_b   1.000
_cell.length_c   1.000
_cell.angle_alpha   90.00
_cell.angle_beta   90.00
_cell.angle_gamma   90.00
#
_symmetry.space_group_name_H-M   'P 1'
#
loop_
_entity.id
_entity.type
_entity.pdbx_description
1 polymer ?
#
loop_
_entity_poly.entity_id
_entity_poly.type
_entity_poly.pdbx_seq_one_letter_code
_entity_poly.pdbx_strand_id
1 'polypeptide(L)'
;MSPTPPVSPEAAAREGSLEAPTRHPLEWRTAAFYDADALDKELERVFDICHGCRRCFSLCNSFPTLFDAVDATSEGEVAALDRKVFREVVDHCYLCDMCFMTKCPYVPPHPWNVDFPQLMLRAKAERVRREGLGIAERVLAATDAVGRLAGIPVVVEAANAMTHSRAGRSLLEKTLGVDRSAPLPRYHARSARRRLARLGSVRRPVNAAAPEQATERTRGKVALFTTCYGNRNEPALAEDLVAVFAHNGIEV
;
A
#
# COMPACT_ATOMS: atom_id res chain seq x y z
N MET A 1 -22.94 2.11 -10.00
CA MET A 1 -22.98 2.31 -8.54
C MET A 1 -23.98 1.29 -7.99
N SER A 2 -23.51 0.34 -7.19
CA SER A 2 -24.44 -0.57 -6.49
C SER A 2 -25.27 0.27 -5.50
N PRO A 3 -26.58 0.01 -5.36
CA PRO A 3 -27.40 0.76 -4.42
C PRO A 3 -26.91 0.53 -3.00
N THR A 4 -26.50 1.60 -2.33
CA THR A 4 -26.12 1.59 -0.92
C THR A 4 -27.34 1.13 -0.11
N PRO A 5 -27.22 0.12 0.78
CA PRO A 5 -28.33 -0.26 1.64
C PRO A 5 -28.80 0.94 2.49
N PRO A 6 -30.09 1.03 2.84
CA PRO A 6 -30.60 2.13 3.64
C PRO A 6 -29.91 2.14 5.01
N VAL A 7 -29.24 3.26 5.30
CA VAL A 7 -28.56 3.51 6.57
C VAL A 7 -29.62 3.93 7.58
N SER A 8 -29.61 3.35 8.79
CA SER A 8 -30.53 3.78 9.84
C SER A 8 -30.26 5.24 10.23
N PRO A 9 -31.26 6.03 10.64
CA PRO A 9 -31.07 7.43 11.05
C PRO A 9 -30.01 7.60 12.15
N GLU A 10 -29.89 6.59 13.02
CA GLU A 10 -28.94 6.56 14.12
C GLU A 10 -27.49 6.29 13.66
N ALA A 11 -27.31 5.45 12.62
CA ALA A 11 -26.00 5.21 12.00
C ALA A 11 -25.54 6.40 11.14
N ALA A 12 -26.47 7.18 10.57
CA ALA A 12 -26.16 8.42 9.86
C ALA A 12 -25.69 9.56 10.79
N ALA A 13 -26.03 9.49 12.08
CA ALA A 13 -25.68 10.51 13.07
C ALA A 13 -24.34 10.25 13.80
N ARG A 14 -23.72 9.08 13.60
CA ARG A 14 -22.47 8.68 14.26
C ARG A 14 -21.28 8.89 13.34
N GLU A 15 -20.15 9.28 13.92
CA GLU A 15 -18.87 9.39 13.21
C GLU A 15 -18.41 8.02 12.71
N GLY A 16 -18.22 7.89 11.39
CA GLY A 16 -17.94 6.59 10.74
C GLY A 16 -16.63 5.93 11.16
N SER A 17 -15.63 6.71 11.63
CA SER A 17 -14.34 6.20 12.11
C SER A 17 -14.34 5.61 13.52
N LEU A 18 -15.49 5.58 14.22
CA LEU A 18 -15.59 5.04 15.58
C LEU A 18 -15.83 3.52 15.63
N GLU A 19 -16.29 2.94 14.52
CA GLU A 19 -16.54 1.51 14.38
C GLU A 19 -15.63 0.92 13.29
N ALA A 20 -15.64 -0.40 13.14
CA ALA A 20 -14.95 -1.03 12.01
C ALA A 20 -15.58 -0.53 10.70
N PRO A 21 -14.83 0.15 9.82
CA PRO A 21 -15.42 0.75 8.63
C PRO A 21 -15.86 -0.32 7.66
N THR A 22 -17.02 -0.10 7.03
CA THR A 22 -17.52 -0.99 5.98
C THR A 22 -16.84 -0.63 4.66
N ARG A 23 -16.28 -1.61 3.96
CA ARG A 23 -15.64 -1.39 2.66
C ARG A 23 -16.40 -2.10 1.55
N HIS A 24 -16.74 -1.35 0.52
CA HIS A 24 -17.45 -1.89 -0.64
C HIS A 24 -16.48 -2.46 -1.68
N PRO A 25 -16.81 -3.58 -2.35
CA PRO A 25 -16.02 -4.09 -3.46
C PRO A 25 -15.95 -3.10 -4.63
N LEU A 26 -14.77 -3.01 -5.25
CA LEU A 26 -14.58 -2.23 -6.47
C LEU A 26 -14.92 -3.07 -7.71
N GLU A 27 -15.76 -2.55 -8.59
CA GLU A 27 -16.14 -3.17 -9.86
C GLU A 27 -15.07 -2.99 -10.96
N TRP A 28 -13.80 -3.24 -10.62
CA TRP A 28 -12.61 -2.92 -11.42
C TRP A 28 -12.53 -3.63 -12.78
N ARG A 29 -13.39 -4.63 -13.02
CA ARG A 29 -13.44 -5.35 -14.31
C ARG A 29 -14.38 -4.69 -15.32
N THR A 30 -15.22 -3.76 -14.87
CA THR A 30 -16.22 -3.09 -15.72
C THR A 30 -15.60 -1.90 -16.45
N ALA A 31 -16.15 -1.53 -17.60
CA ALA A 31 -15.73 -0.31 -18.31
C ALA A 31 -16.02 0.95 -17.48
N ALA A 32 -17.13 0.98 -16.75
CA ALA A 32 -17.54 2.11 -15.91
C ALA A 32 -16.51 2.45 -14.82
N PHE A 33 -15.75 1.48 -14.32
CA PHE A 33 -14.67 1.74 -13.35
C PHE A 33 -13.59 2.67 -13.93
N TYR A 34 -13.38 2.62 -15.25
CA TYR A 34 -12.35 3.39 -15.96
C TYR A 34 -12.92 4.60 -16.70
N ASP A 35 -14.17 4.97 -16.43
CA ASP A 35 -14.77 6.20 -16.96
C ASP A 35 -14.12 7.43 -16.31
N ALA A 36 -13.45 8.26 -17.12
CA ALA A 36 -12.66 9.39 -16.66
C ALA A 36 -13.53 10.52 -16.10
N ASP A 37 -14.65 10.85 -16.77
CA ASP A 37 -15.54 11.93 -16.32
C ASP A 37 -16.22 11.59 -14.99
N ALA A 38 -16.64 10.33 -14.81
CA ALA A 38 -17.19 9.85 -13.55
C ALA A 38 -16.14 9.75 -12.45
N LEU A 39 -14.88 9.49 -12.79
CA LEU A 39 -13.77 9.52 -11.84
C LEU A 39 -13.47 10.95 -11.39
N ASP A 40 -13.37 11.90 -12.32
CA ASP A 40 -13.05 13.30 -12.02
C ASP A 40 -14.13 13.95 -11.15
N LYS A 41 -15.42 13.67 -11.43
CA LYS A 41 -16.53 14.11 -10.58
C LYS A 41 -16.44 13.57 -9.16
N GLU A 42 -16.03 12.31 -9.01
CA GLU A 42 -15.90 11.70 -7.69
C GLU A 42 -14.65 12.18 -6.94
N LEU A 43 -13.55 12.43 -7.65
CA LEU A 43 -12.35 13.09 -7.10
C LEU A 43 -12.71 14.48 -6.56
N GLU A 44 -13.41 15.29 -7.35
CA GLU A 44 -13.83 16.63 -6.95
C GLU A 44 -14.72 16.58 -5.70
N ARG A 45 -15.75 15.72 -5.69
CA ARG A 45 -16.64 15.54 -4.53
C ARG A 45 -15.87 15.14 -3.27
N VAL A 46 -14.96 14.17 -3.37
CA VAL A 46 -14.21 13.70 -2.20
C VAL A 46 -13.19 14.73 -1.74
N PHE A 47 -12.54 15.44 -2.66
CA PHE A 47 -11.60 16.51 -2.33
C PHE A 47 -12.28 17.68 -1.65
N ASP A 48 -13.48 18.05 -2.09
CA ASP A 48 -14.32 19.08 -1.46
C ASP A 48 -14.64 18.71 0.00
N ILE A 49 -15.13 17.48 0.23
CA ILE A 49 -15.38 16.95 1.58
C ILE A 49 -14.09 16.93 2.43
N CYS A 50 -12.96 16.52 1.84
CA CYS A 50 -11.68 16.49 2.54
C CYS A 50 -11.21 17.91 2.93
N HIS A 51 -11.35 18.87 2.01
CA HIS A 51 -11.03 20.27 2.23
C HIS A 51 -11.91 20.91 3.31
N GLY A 52 -13.19 20.55 3.36
CA GLY A 52 -14.13 21.06 4.37
C GLY A 52 -13.78 20.64 5.79
N CYS A 53 -13.30 19.40 6.00
CA CYS A 53 -13.02 18.90 7.36
C CYS A 53 -11.55 18.94 7.79
N ARG A 54 -10.61 18.84 6.83
CA ARG A 54 -9.13 18.84 7.00
C ARG A 54 -8.52 17.90 8.05
N ARG A 55 -9.29 17.00 8.65
CA ARG A 55 -8.87 16.08 9.74
C ARG A 55 -7.67 15.20 9.39
N CYS A 56 -7.47 14.91 8.10
CA CYS A 56 -6.43 13.99 7.64
C CYS A 56 -5.08 14.66 7.32
N PHE A 57 -4.96 15.99 7.50
CA PHE A 57 -3.79 16.80 7.13
C PHE A 57 -2.43 16.17 7.51
N SER A 58 -2.32 15.58 8.70
CA SER A 58 -1.06 15.04 9.22
C SER A 58 -0.74 13.59 8.81
N LEU A 59 -1.58 12.95 7.99
CA LEU A 59 -1.40 11.51 7.69
C LEU A 59 -0.48 11.22 6.50
N CYS A 60 -0.59 11.97 5.41
CA CYS A 60 0.22 11.78 4.20
C CYS A 60 0.21 13.06 3.37
N ASN A 61 1.08 13.14 2.35
CA ASN A 61 1.28 14.37 1.60
C ASN A 61 0.10 14.75 0.68
N SER A 62 -0.85 13.85 0.42
CA SER A 62 -2.04 14.15 -0.39
C SER A 62 -2.85 15.31 0.17
N PHE A 63 -3.04 15.35 1.49
CA PHE A 63 -3.89 16.33 2.15
C PHE A 63 -3.29 17.74 2.20
N PRO A 64 -2.03 17.98 2.64
CA PRO A 64 -1.41 19.29 2.54
C PRO A 64 -1.34 19.76 1.08
N THR A 65 -0.98 18.88 0.13
CA THR A 65 -0.99 19.22 -1.30
C THR A 65 -2.35 19.76 -1.76
N LEU A 66 -3.44 19.08 -1.38
CA LEU A 66 -4.79 19.52 -1.71
C LEU A 66 -5.13 20.85 -1.02
N PHE A 67 -4.90 20.94 0.29
CA PHE A 67 -5.37 22.07 1.09
C PHE A 67 -4.60 23.35 0.78
N ASP A 68 -3.27 23.27 0.65
CA ASP A 68 -2.42 24.40 0.29
C ASP A 68 -2.77 24.90 -1.11
N ALA A 69 -3.08 24.00 -2.05
CA ALA A 69 -3.49 24.37 -3.39
C ALA A 69 -4.85 25.10 -3.39
N VAL A 70 -5.83 24.64 -2.61
CA VAL A 70 -7.12 25.34 -2.49
C VAL A 70 -6.95 26.70 -1.82
N ASP A 71 -6.19 26.78 -0.73
CA ASP A 71 -5.93 28.01 0.02
C ASP A 71 -5.17 29.07 -0.81
N ALA A 72 -4.42 28.63 -1.83
CA ALA A 72 -3.75 29.52 -2.77
C ALA A 72 -4.68 30.09 -3.87
N THR A 73 -5.91 29.57 -4.01
CA THR A 73 -6.90 30.12 -4.95
C THR A 73 -7.60 31.36 -4.37
N SER A 74 -8.11 32.24 -5.23
CA SER A 74 -8.90 33.39 -4.77
C SER A 74 -10.29 33.02 -4.26
N GLU A 75 -10.83 31.90 -4.72
CA GLU A 75 -12.18 31.44 -4.38
C GLU A 75 -12.20 30.54 -3.13
N GLY A 76 -11.08 29.87 -2.84
CA GLY A 76 -11.00 28.91 -1.73
C GLY A 76 -11.75 27.60 -2.01
N GLU A 77 -12.00 27.28 -3.28
CA GLU A 77 -12.85 26.16 -3.70
C GLU A 77 -12.08 25.14 -4.53
N VAL A 78 -12.41 23.86 -4.36
CA VAL A 78 -11.79 22.76 -5.12
C VAL A 78 -12.09 22.87 -6.62
N ALA A 79 -13.24 23.42 -6.98
CA ALA A 79 -13.65 23.63 -8.37
C ALA A 79 -12.70 24.58 -9.14
N ALA A 80 -11.98 25.46 -8.44
CA ALA A 80 -11.01 26.39 -9.04
C ALA A 80 -9.64 25.75 -9.32
N LEU A 81 -9.41 24.50 -8.91
CA LEU A 81 -8.11 23.83 -9.07
C LEU A 81 -7.90 23.28 -10.48
N ASP A 82 -6.65 23.40 -10.96
CA ASP A 82 -6.20 22.69 -12.16
C ASP A 82 -6.20 21.16 -11.90
N ARG A 83 -6.63 20.37 -12.89
CA ARG A 83 -6.67 18.90 -12.80
C ARG A 83 -5.29 18.26 -12.59
N LYS A 84 -4.19 18.98 -12.84
CA LYS A 84 -2.83 18.56 -12.46
C LYS A 84 -2.66 18.46 -10.95
N VAL A 85 -3.28 19.35 -10.18
CA VAL A 85 -3.27 19.27 -8.71
C VAL A 85 -3.95 17.98 -8.27
N PHE A 86 -5.05 17.59 -8.92
CA PHE A 86 -5.71 16.33 -8.59
C PHE A 86 -4.77 15.13 -8.80
N ARG A 87 -3.98 15.15 -9.87
CA ARG A 87 -2.95 14.13 -10.15
C ARG A 87 -1.90 14.10 -9.04
N GLU A 88 -1.42 15.25 -8.58
CA GLU A 88 -0.44 15.33 -7.49
C GLU A 88 -0.99 14.78 -6.17
N VAL A 89 -2.23 15.13 -5.83
CA VAL A 89 -2.94 14.59 -4.65
C VAL A 89 -3.04 13.07 -4.74
N VAL A 90 -3.41 12.53 -5.91
CA VAL A 90 -3.45 11.08 -6.17
C VAL A 90 -2.07 10.45 -6.00
N ASP A 91 -1.01 11.08 -6.52
CA ASP A 91 0.35 10.55 -6.45
C ASP A 91 0.94 10.53 -5.05
N HIS A 92 0.56 11.49 -4.21
CA HIS A 92 0.96 11.53 -2.80
C HIS A 92 0.18 10.56 -1.88
N CYS A 93 -0.76 9.79 -2.41
CA CYS A 93 -1.47 8.78 -1.63
C CYS A 93 -0.67 7.47 -1.55
N TYR A 94 -0.34 7.07 -0.32
CA TYR A 94 0.45 5.86 -0.05
C TYR A 94 -0.39 4.57 0.03
N LEU A 95 -1.71 4.64 -0.15
CA LEU A 95 -2.62 3.50 -0.06
C LEU A 95 -2.50 2.72 1.27
N CYS A 96 -2.21 3.41 2.37
CA CYS A 96 -2.04 2.82 3.70
C CYS A 96 -3.36 2.67 4.50
N ASP A 97 -4.47 3.16 3.95
CA ASP A 97 -5.81 3.17 4.56
C ASP A 97 -5.95 3.93 5.89
N MET A 98 -4.91 4.58 6.41
CA MET A 98 -5.00 5.26 7.72
C MET A 98 -6.09 6.34 7.81
N CYS A 99 -6.30 7.11 6.73
CA CYS A 99 -7.36 8.12 6.68
C CYS A 99 -8.76 7.49 6.78
N PHE A 100 -8.97 6.39 6.04
CA PHE A 100 -10.22 5.63 6.05
C PHE A 100 -10.45 4.92 7.38
N MET A 101 -9.43 4.25 7.92
CA MET A 101 -9.57 3.39 9.10
C MET A 101 -9.69 4.16 10.41
N THR A 102 -9.12 5.37 10.51
CA THR A 102 -8.90 6.00 11.82
C THR A 102 -9.24 7.48 11.95
N LYS A 103 -9.50 8.21 10.85
CA LYS A 103 -9.66 9.67 10.89
C LYS A 103 -10.90 10.21 10.21
N CYS A 104 -11.31 9.61 9.09
CA CYS A 104 -12.37 10.13 8.27
C CYS A 104 -13.72 9.85 8.94
N PRO A 105 -14.49 10.88 9.33
CA PRO A 105 -15.79 10.69 9.96
C PRO A 105 -16.88 10.27 8.97
N TYR A 106 -16.58 10.29 7.67
CA TYR A 106 -17.52 10.16 6.57
C TYR A 106 -17.38 8.86 5.79
N VAL A 107 -16.69 7.87 6.36
CA VAL A 107 -16.60 6.51 5.82
C VAL A 107 -17.94 5.77 5.96
N PRO A 108 -18.17 4.71 5.17
CA PRO A 108 -19.42 3.97 5.24
C PRO A 108 -19.63 3.39 6.65
N PRO A 109 -20.85 3.47 7.22
CA PRO A 109 -22.13 3.69 6.52
C PRO A 109 -22.56 5.17 6.40
N HIS A 110 -21.69 6.15 6.68
CA HIS A 110 -22.06 7.56 6.53
C HIS A 110 -22.55 7.85 5.10
N PRO A 111 -23.62 8.67 4.89
CA PRO A 111 -24.22 8.90 3.58
C PRO A 111 -23.25 9.43 2.50
N TRP A 112 -22.18 10.11 2.89
CA TRP A 112 -21.15 10.60 1.96
C TRP A 112 -20.19 9.51 1.46
N ASN A 113 -20.15 8.35 2.12
CA ASN A 113 -19.52 7.12 1.65
C ASN A 113 -18.08 7.34 1.14
N VAL A 114 -17.24 8.02 1.93
CA VAL A 114 -15.88 8.40 1.54
C VAL A 114 -14.91 7.23 1.74
N ASP A 115 -14.35 6.72 0.64
CA ASP A 115 -13.19 5.82 0.65
C ASP A 115 -12.06 6.44 -0.19
N PHE A 116 -11.34 7.38 0.43
CA PHE A 116 -10.26 8.11 -0.22
C PHE A 116 -9.21 7.16 -0.82
N PRO A 117 -8.66 6.16 -0.10
CA PRO A 117 -7.65 5.26 -0.67
C PRO A 117 -8.16 4.46 -1.88
N GLN A 118 -9.40 3.95 -1.87
CA GLN A 118 -9.95 3.25 -3.04
C GLN A 118 -10.11 4.18 -4.25
N LEU A 119 -10.52 5.42 -4.01
CA LEU A 119 -10.62 6.41 -5.08
C LEU A 119 -9.25 6.74 -5.68
N MET A 120 -8.21 6.88 -4.85
CA MET A 120 -6.84 7.08 -5.33
C MET A 120 -6.34 5.86 -6.11
N LEU A 121 -6.65 4.64 -5.65
CA LEU A 121 -6.34 3.40 -6.37
C LEU A 121 -7.04 3.36 -7.74
N ARG A 122 -8.32 3.73 -7.81
CA ARG A 122 -9.08 3.83 -9.07
C ARG A 122 -8.43 4.83 -10.02
N ALA A 123 -8.07 6.02 -9.52
CA ALA A 123 -7.41 7.05 -10.32
C ALA A 123 -6.05 6.58 -10.89
N LYS A 124 -5.24 5.92 -10.07
CA LYS A 124 -3.97 5.32 -10.52
C LYS A 124 -4.21 4.22 -11.57
N ALA A 125 -5.22 3.36 -11.36
CA ALA A 125 -5.54 2.28 -12.29
C ALA A 125 -6.05 2.79 -13.64
N GLU A 126 -6.89 3.83 -13.66
CA GLU A 126 -7.34 4.49 -14.89
C GLU A 126 -6.18 5.11 -15.65
N ARG A 127 -5.33 5.88 -14.96
CA ARG A 127 -4.15 6.48 -15.58
C ARG A 127 -3.24 5.43 -16.21
N VAL A 128 -2.94 4.35 -15.48
CA VAL A 128 -2.09 3.26 -15.99
C VAL A 128 -2.73 2.56 -17.18
N ARG A 129 -4.06 2.44 -17.23
CA ARG A 129 -4.77 1.87 -18.38
C ARG A 129 -4.67 2.77 -19.61
N ARG A 130 -4.73 4.09 -19.44
CA ARG A 130 -4.71 5.08 -20.51
C ARG A 130 -3.29 5.39 -21.01
N GLU A 131 -2.38 5.66 -20.09
CA GLU A 131 -1.03 6.18 -20.36
C GLU A 131 0.05 5.09 -20.28
N GLY A 132 -0.25 3.96 -19.61
CA GLY A 132 0.75 2.97 -19.24
C GLY A 132 1.58 3.40 -18.02
N LEU A 133 2.51 2.54 -17.61
CA LEU A 133 3.54 2.88 -16.61
C LEU A 133 4.85 3.25 -17.31
N GLY A 134 5.54 4.26 -16.77
CA GLY A 134 6.92 4.57 -17.15
C GLY A 134 7.89 3.46 -16.77
N ILE A 135 9.09 3.47 -17.35
CA ILE A 135 10.11 2.42 -17.12
C ILE A 135 10.51 2.38 -15.64
N ALA A 136 10.79 3.53 -15.03
CA ALA A 136 11.17 3.62 -13.62
C ALA A 136 10.09 3.05 -12.70
N GLU A 137 8.83 3.44 -12.91
CA GLU A 137 7.68 2.95 -12.13
C GLU A 137 7.52 1.42 -12.26
N ARG A 138 7.65 0.87 -13.48
CA ARG A 138 7.60 -0.58 -13.71
C ARG A 138 8.69 -1.31 -12.93
N VAL A 139 9.92 -0.80 -12.96
CA VAL A 139 11.05 -1.40 -12.24
C VAL A 139 10.82 -1.35 -10.74
N LEU A 140 10.46 -0.18 -10.20
CA LEU A 140 10.26 0.02 -8.76
C LEU A 140 9.06 -0.76 -8.21
N ALA A 141 7.98 -0.88 -8.98
CA ALA A 141 6.81 -1.68 -8.60
C ALA A 141 7.10 -3.19 -8.62
N ALA A 142 8.02 -3.66 -9.47
CA ALA A 142 8.36 -5.07 -9.63
C ALA A 142 9.35 -5.58 -8.57
N THR A 143 9.08 -5.30 -7.28
CA THR A 143 10.00 -5.57 -6.15
C THR A 143 10.48 -7.02 -6.06
N ASP A 144 9.62 -8.01 -6.29
CA ASP A 144 10.03 -9.43 -6.28
C ASP A 144 10.97 -9.78 -7.45
N ALA A 145 10.71 -9.24 -8.64
CA ALA A 145 11.57 -9.46 -9.81
C ALA A 145 12.93 -8.79 -9.63
N VAL A 146 12.94 -7.53 -9.15
CA VAL A 146 14.17 -6.80 -8.79
C VAL A 146 14.95 -7.57 -7.74
N GLY A 147 14.30 -7.95 -6.63
CA GLY A 147 14.94 -8.71 -5.56
C GLY A 147 15.42 -10.10 -6.01
N ARG A 148 14.77 -10.72 -7.00
CA ARG A 148 15.22 -11.98 -7.60
C ARG A 148 16.51 -11.81 -8.38
N LEU A 149 16.62 -10.75 -9.19
CA LEU A 149 17.81 -10.46 -9.99
C LEU A 149 18.96 -9.95 -9.13
N ALA A 150 18.69 -8.97 -8.26
CA ALA A 150 19.67 -8.41 -7.33
C ALA A 150 20.17 -9.45 -6.31
N GLY A 151 19.39 -10.49 -6.02
CA GLY A 151 19.80 -11.59 -5.14
C GLY A 151 20.56 -12.74 -5.82
N ILE A 152 20.96 -12.63 -7.09
CA ILE A 152 21.79 -13.67 -7.74
C ILE A 152 23.21 -13.60 -7.13
N PRO A 153 23.86 -14.74 -6.81
CA PRO A 153 25.26 -14.74 -6.38
C PRO A 153 26.14 -13.94 -7.35
N VAL A 154 27.14 -13.21 -6.84
CA VAL A 154 27.96 -12.23 -7.59
C VAL A 154 27.21 -10.94 -7.97
N VAL A 155 25.98 -11.03 -8.50
CA VAL A 155 25.16 -9.83 -8.81
C VAL A 155 24.82 -9.03 -7.55
N VAL A 156 24.58 -9.70 -6.44
CA VAL A 156 24.26 -9.07 -5.16
C VAL A 156 25.34 -8.10 -4.67
N GLU A 157 26.62 -8.43 -4.88
CA GLU A 157 27.73 -7.58 -4.47
C GLU A 157 27.79 -6.32 -5.32
N ALA A 158 27.61 -6.46 -6.64
CA ALA A 158 27.53 -5.33 -7.55
C ALA A 158 26.31 -4.45 -7.27
N ALA A 159 25.14 -5.06 -7.01
CA ALA A 159 23.91 -4.34 -6.67
C ALA A 159 24.09 -3.52 -5.38
N ASN A 160 24.62 -4.14 -4.32
CA ASN A 160 24.89 -3.47 -3.06
C ASN A 160 25.98 -2.39 -3.21
N ALA A 161 27.04 -2.64 -3.98
CA ALA A 161 28.06 -1.62 -4.25
C ALA A 161 27.48 -0.40 -5.00
N MET A 162 26.56 -0.61 -5.94
CA MET A 162 25.85 0.49 -6.60
C MET A 162 24.94 1.24 -5.62
N THR A 163 24.12 0.55 -4.84
CA THR A 163 23.17 1.21 -3.92
C THR A 163 23.83 1.86 -2.70
N HIS A 164 25.10 1.56 -2.42
CA HIS A 164 25.86 2.13 -1.29
C HIS A 164 27.05 3.01 -1.72
N SER A 165 27.22 3.32 -3.01
CA SER A 165 28.25 4.24 -3.49
C SER A 165 27.65 5.58 -3.95
N ARG A 166 28.35 6.70 -3.70
CA ARG A 166 27.89 8.04 -4.09
C ARG A 166 27.57 8.15 -5.59
N ALA A 167 28.42 7.56 -6.43
CA ALA A 167 28.23 7.55 -7.88
C ALA A 167 26.99 6.74 -8.29
N GLY A 168 26.81 5.53 -7.73
CA GLY A 168 25.63 4.71 -7.98
C GLY A 168 24.33 5.37 -7.51
N ARG A 169 24.34 6.04 -6.35
CA ARG A 169 23.20 6.83 -5.87
C ARG A 169 22.81 7.96 -6.82
N SER A 170 23.79 8.72 -7.31
CA SER A 170 23.53 9.78 -8.28
C SER A 170 22.96 9.22 -9.60
N LEU A 171 23.43 8.06 -10.04
CA LEU A 171 22.88 7.38 -11.21
C LEU A 171 21.43 6.92 -10.98
N LEU A 172 21.14 6.31 -9.83
CA LEU A 172 19.79 5.86 -9.48
C LEU A 172 18.80 7.02 -9.39
N GLU A 173 19.21 8.16 -8.86
CA GLU A 173 18.39 9.36 -8.81
C GLU A 173 18.06 9.87 -10.22
N LYS A 174 19.07 9.98 -11.10
CA LYS A 174 18.87 10.45 -12.48
C LYS A 174 18.05 9.51 -13.35
N THR A 175 18.08 8.20 -13.07
CA THR A 175 17.46 7.18 -13.93
C THR A 175 16.12 6.68 -13.41
N LEU A 176 16.01 6.49 -12.10
CA LEU A 176 14.83 5.91 -11.44
C LEU A 176 14.12 6.91 -10.51
N GLY A 177 14.64 8.13 -10.34
CA GLY A 177 14.05 9.14 -9.46
C GLY A 177 14.20 8.83 -7.96
N VAL A 178 15.04 7.87 -7.60
CA VAL A 178 15.28 7.52 -6.19
C VAL A 178 16.27 8.51 -5.60
N ASP A 179 15.80 9.37 -4.69
CA ASP A 179 16.62 10.39 -4.02
C ASP A 179 17.97 9.81 -3.55
N ARG A 180 19.06 10.51 -3.85
CA ARG A 180 20.42 10.01 -3.57
C ARG A 180 20.72 9.80 -2.08
N SER A 181 19.95 10.44 -1.19
CA SER A 181 20.07 10.34 0.27
C SER A 181 19.14 9.30 0.90
N ALA A 182 18.17 8.77 0.15
CA ALA A 182 17.21 7.80 0.67
C ALA A 182 17.90 6.57 1.31
N PRO A 183 17.44 6.05 2.46
CA PRO A 183 17.96 4.81 3.00
C PRO A 183 17.60 3.65 2.04
N LEU A 184 18.61 3.01 1.45
CA LEU A 184 18.38 1.84 0.59
C LEU A 184 18.79 0.56 1.32
N PRO A 185 17.94 -0.47 1.28
CA PRO A 185 18.23 -1.73 1.94
C PRO A 185 19.30 -2.52 1.20
N ARG A 186 20.00 -3.41 1.91
CA ARG A 186 20.91 -4.39 1.31
C ARG A 186 20.12 -5.54 0.72
N TYR A 187 20.59 -6.09 -0.39
CA TYR A 187 20.10 -7.36 -0.92
C TYR A 187 20.94 -8.53 -0.39
N HIS A 188 20.30 -9.68 -0.22
CA HIS A 188 20.95 -10.92 0.19
C HIS A 188 20.78 -12.03 -0.85
N ALA A 189 21.88 -12.72 -1.19
CA ALA A 189 21.83 -13.85 -2.14
C ALA A 189 21.04 -15.05 -1.60
N ARG A 190 21.09 -15.25 -0.28
CA ARG A 190 20.27 -16.23 0.43
C ARG A 190 19.03 -15.53 0.96
N SER A 191 17.93 -15.67 0.23
CA SER A 191 16.62 -15.15 0.62
C SER A 191 16.05 -15.89 1.85
N ALA A 192 15.11 -15.29 2.58
CA ALA A 192 14.46 -15.93 3.74
C ALA A 192 13.96 -17.34 3.40
N ARG A 193 13.21 -17.48 2.29
CA ARG A 193 12.69 -18.77 1.82
C ARG A 193 13.79 -19.82 1.62
N ARG A 194 14.95 -19.43 1.07
CA ARG A 194 16.10 -20.34 0.87
C ARG A 194 16.77 -20.72 2.18
N ARG A 195 16.81 -19.81 3.14
CA ARG A 195 17.40 -20.07 4.46
C ARG A 195 16.51 -21.00 5.29
N LEU A 196 15.21 -20.69 5.37
CA LEU A 196 14.22 -21.52 6.06
C LEU A 196 14.11 -22.94 5.48
N ALA A 197 14.23 -23.09 4.16
CA ALA A 197 14.24 -24.41 3.52
C ALA A 197 15.42 -25.29 3.98
N ARG A 198 16.56 -24.70 4.36
CA ARG A 198 17.74 -25.43 4.87
C ARG A 198 17.61 -25.80 6.35
N LEU A 199 16.86 -25.02 7.12
CA LEU A 199 16.58 -25.29 8.52
C LEU A 199 15.55 -26.43 8.71
N GLY A 200 15.03 -27.01 7.62
CA GLY A 200 14.00 -28.04 7.65
C GLY A 200 12.60 -27.50 7.95
N SER A 201 12.46 -26.20 8.25
CA SER A 201 11.21 -25.54 8.63
C SER A 201 10.17 -25.53 7.51
N VAL A 202 10.58 -25.55 6.23
CA VAL A 202 9.65 -25.51 5.08
C VAL A 202 9.31 -26.92 4.57
N ARG A 203 9.94 -27.98 5.14
CA ARG A 203 9.91 -29.32 4.53
C ARG A 203 10.12 -30.47 5.52
N ARG A 204 9.64 -30.37 6.76
CA ARG A 204 9.44 -31.61 7.54
C ARG A 204 8.28 -32.39 6.88
N PRO A 205 8.43 -33.70 6.61
CA PRO A 205 7.29 -34.51 6.23
C PRO A 205 6.24 -34.43 7.33
N VAL A 206 4.97 -34.27 6.92
CA VAL A 206 3.75 -34.07 7.74
C VAL A 206 3.63 -35.06 8.93
N ASN A 207 4.37 -36.16 8.89
CA ASN A 207 4.34 -37.22 9.90
C ASN A 207 5.26 -36.98 11.12
N ALA A 208 5.98 -35.85 11.16
CA ALA A 208 6.80 -35.48 12.32
C ALA A 208 6.45 -34.08 12.88
N ALA A 209 5.34 -33.50 12.44
CA ALA A 209 4.82 -32.24 12.98
C ALA A 209 4.46 -32.41 14.47
N ALA A 210 4.73 -31.39 15.29
CA ALA A 210 4.11 -31.34 16.61
C ALA A 210 2.58 -31.38 16.42
N PRO A 211 1.81 -32.09 17.27
CA PRO A 211 0.37 -32.18 17.08
C PRO A 211 -0.24 -30.77 17.01
N GLU A 212 -0.95 -30.48 15.92
CA GLU A 212 -1.63 -29.20 15.69
C GLU A 212 -2.55 -28.91 16.88
N GLN A 213 -2.21 -27.92 17.71
CA GLN A 213 -3.04 -27.54 18.86
C GLN A 213 -4.03 -26.47 18.43
N ALA A 214 -5.28 -26.90 18.18
CA ALA A 214 -6.38 -25.98 17.96
C ALA A 214 -6.66 -25.17 19.23
N THR A 215 -7.00 -23.89 19.05
CA THR A 215 -7.55 -23.02 20.10
C THR A 215 -9.03 -22.80 19.85
N GLU A 216 -9.73 -22.12 20.76
CA GLU A 216 -11.14 -21.74 20.57
C GLU A 216 -11.37 -20.94 19.27
N ARG A 217 -10.35 -20.25 18.76
CA ARG A 217 -10.45 -19.33 17.62
C ARG A 217 -9.68 -19.76 16.37
N THR A 218 -8.76 -20.72 16.47
CA THR A 218 -7.87 -21.07 15.35
C THR A 218 -7.60 -22.57 15.29
N ARG A 219 -7.25 -23.06 14.09
CA ARG A 219 -6.92 -24.47 13.85
C ARG A 219 -5.46 -24.84 14.19
N GLY A 220 -4.68 -23.91 14.76
CA GLY A 220 -3.27 -24.13 15.09
C GLY A 220 -2.29 -24.18 13.90
N LYS A 221 -2.76 -23.95 12.67
CA LYS A 221 -1.89 -23.84 11.48
C LYS A 221 -1.46 -22.40 11.25
N VAL A 222 -0.15 -22.20 11.04
CA VAL A 222 0.43 -20.91 10.71
C VAL A 222 1.03 -20.96 9.31
N ALA A 223 0.89 -19.87 8.57
CA ALA A 223 1.57 -19.66 7.30
C ALA A 223 2.37 -18.37 7.37
N LEU A 224 3.69 -18.45 7.17
CA LEU A 224 4.55 -17.28 7.14
C LEU A 224 4.66 -16.67 5.75
N PHE A 225 4.07 -15.49 5.58
CA PHE A 225 4.28 -14.65 4.41
C PHE A 225 5.52 -13.76 4.61
N THR A 226 6.64 -14.16 4.04
CA THR A 226 7.93 -13.45 4.18
C THR A 226 7.94 -12.03 3.60
N THR A 227 6.92 -11.62 2.86
CA THR A 227 6.88 -10.40 2.00
C THR A 227 8.03 -10.36 0.97
N CYS A 228 8.09 -9.34 0.11
CA CYS A 228 9.25 -9.13 -0.76
C CYS A 228 10.47 -8.62 0.03
N TYR A 229 10.25 -7.66 0.94
CA TYR A 229 11.30 -7.04 1.76
C TYR A 229 11.91 -8.03 2.75
N GLY A 230 11.09 -8.70 3.56
CA GLY A 230 11.57 -9.74 4.48
C GLY A 230 12.23 -10.92 3.75
N ASN A 231 11.82 -11.24 2.51
CA ASN A 231 12.49 -12.30 1.76
C ASN A 231 13.87 -11.92 1.23
N ARG A 232 14.08 -10.67 0.80
CA ARG A 232 15.26 -10.27 0.00
C ARG A 232 16.22 -9.34 0.73
N ASN A 233 15.71 -8.54 1.65
CA ASN A 233 16.42 -7.46 2.31
C ASN A 233 16.63 -7.72 3.80
N GLU A 234 15.61 -8.24 4.49
CA GLU A 234 15.68 -8.60 5.92
C GLU A 234 15.35 -10.08 6.16
N PRO A 235 16.13 -11.02 5.60
CA PRO A 235 15.83 -12.45 5.71
C PRO A 235 15.91 -13.00 7.14
N ALA A 236 16.67 -12.36 8.03
CA ALA A 236 16.77 -12.75 9.43
C ALA A 236 15.44 -12.60 10.17
N LEU A 237 14.63 -11.59 9.84
CA LEU A 237 13.30 -11.36 10.43
C LEU A 237 12.41 -12.62 10.35
N ALA A 238 12.46 -13.31 9.21
CA ALA A 238 11.69 -14.53 9.00
C ALA A 238 12.26 -15.73 9.77
N GLU A 239 13.60 -15.81 9.92
CA GLU A 239 14.27 -16.84 10.72
C GLU A 239 13.95 -16.68 12.20
N ASP A 240 14.01 -15.45 12.71
CA ASP A 240 13.71 -15.11 14.11
C ASP A 240 12.25 -15.42 14.44
N LEU A 241 11.31 -15.07 13.56
CA LEU A 241 9.90 -15.39 13.76
C LEU A 241 9.63 -16.90 13.79
N VAL A 242 10.28 -17.67 12.90
CA VAL A 242 10.20 -19.13 12.93
C VAL A 242 10.82 -19.71 14.20
N ALA A 243 11.92 -19.14 14.69
CA ALA A 243 12.54 -19.56 15.96
C ALA A 243 11.61 -19.31 17.16
N VAL A 244 10.94 -18.15 17.21
CA VAL A 244 9.93 -17.84 18.24
C VAL A 244 8.76 -18.83 18.17
N PHE A 245 8.24 -19.11 16.98
CA PHE A 245 7.15 -20.08 16.83
C PHE A 245 7.59 -21.49 17.25
N ALA A 246 8.76 -21.95 16.82
CA ALA A 246 9.31 -23.24 17.21
C ALA A 246 9.51 -23.37 18.73
N HIS A 247 9.98 -22.32 19.40
CA HIS A 247 10.10 -22.28 20.86
C HIS A 247 8.75 -22.47 21.56
N ASN A 248 7.67 -21.97 20.96
CA ASN A 248 6.30 -22.10 21.46
C ASN A 248 5.57 -23.36 20.95
N GLY A 249 6.28 -24.29 20.29
CA GLY A 249 5.67 -25.51 19.74
C GLY A 249 4.75 -25.28 18.55
N ILE A 250 4.86 -24.14 17.87
CA ILE A 250 4.06 -23.77 16.69
C ILE A 250 4.87 -24.03 15.43
N GLU A 251 4.32 -24.83 14.52
CA GLU A 251 4.90 -25.09 13.20
C GLU A 251 4.41 -24.08 12.15
N VAL A 252 5.30 -23.70 11.23
CA VAL A 252 5.18 -22.55 10.32
C VAL A 252 5.59 -22.90 8.90
#